data_AF-S4P6F5-F1
#
_entry.id   AF-S4P6F5-F1
#
_cell.length_a   1.000
_cell.length_b   1.000
_cell.length_c   1.000
_cell.angle_alpha   90.00
_cell.angle_beta   90.00
_cell.angle_gamma   90.00
#
_symmetry.space_group_name_H-M   'P 1'
#
loop_
_entity.id
_entity.type
_entity.pdbx_description
1 polymer ?
#
loop_
_entity_poly.entity_id
_entity_poly.type
_entity_poly.pdbx_seq_one_letter_code
_entity_poly.pdbx_strand_id
1 'polypeptide(L)'
;MHKVRGVSAREMCHYFFNPQYRYEWETTLETMNIVEAISSDTIVFHQTFKRIWPASQRDALFWSHVRAAPQQTYAVTNHSTTNAEYPSNTGACIRLFVTVCLACRTAWPSGEQPTRDNISTSIA
;
A
#
# COMPACT_ATOMS: atom_id res chain seq x y z
N MET A 1 -13.76 -13.49 -1.53
CA MET A 1 -12.81 -13.07 -0.48
C MET A 1 -11.52 -13.87 -0.68
N HIS A 2 -10.41 -13.18 -0.94
CA HIS A 2 -9.13 -13.83 -1.19
C HIS A 2 -8.49 -14.24 0.14
N LYS A 3 -7.89 -15.43 0.21
CA LYS A 3 -7.24 -15.95 1.42
C LYS A 3 -5.81 -16.37 1.12
N VAL A 4 -4.90 -15.98 2.01
CA VAL A 4 -3.48 -16.37 1.98
C VAL A 4 -3.21 -17.25 3.20
N ARG A 5 -2.45 -18.34 3.03
CA ARG A 5 -2.08 -19.24 4.14
C ARG A 5 -0.67 -18.90 4.64
N GLY A 6 -0.44 -19.05 5.94
CA GLY A 6 0.89 -18.92 6.57
C GLY A 6 1.51 -17.53 6.61
N VAL A 7 0.76 -16.51 6.21
CA VAL A 7 1.13 -15.11 6.32
C VAL A 7 0.06 -14.38 7.13
N SER A 8 0.47 -13.63 8.14
CA SER A 8 -0.42 -12.81 8.98
C SER A 8 -0.82 -11.51 8.28
N ALA A 9 -1.95 -10.93 8.69
CA ALA A 9 -2.41 -9.60 8.26
C ALA A 9 -1.35 -8.52 8.52
N ARG A 10 -0.62 -8.61 9.63
CA ARG A 10 0.48 -7.69 9.94
C ARG A 10 1.59 -7.78 8.90
N GLU A 11 2.01 -8.99 8.52
CA GLU A 11 3.04 -9.20 7.49
C GLU A 11 2.55 -8.72 6.12
N MET A 12 1.33 -9.06 5.72
CA MET A 12 0.74 -8.58 4.47
C MET A 12 0.76 -7.04 4.37
N CYS A 13 0.26 -6.36 5.41
CA CYS A 13 0.25 -4.90 5.45
C CYS A 13 1.66 -4.31 5.55
N HIS A 14 2.61 -4.99 6.22
CA HIS A 14 3.99 -4.54 6.29
C HIS A 14 4.65 -4.48 4.91
N TYR A 15 4.56 -5.55 4.11
CA TYR A 15 5.17 -5.59 2.78
C TYR A 15 4.47 -4.66 1.77
N PHE A 16 3.16 -4.45 1.94
CA PHE A 16 2.43 -3.49 1.11
C PHE A 16 2.80 -2.03 1.41
N PHE A 17 2.96 -1.68 2.71
CA PHE A 17 3.30 -0.34 3.17
C PHE A 17 4.77 0.02 2.95
N ASN A 18 5.68 -0.88 3.30
CA ASN A 18 7.10 -0.56 3.41
C ASN A 18 7.74 -0.30 2.02
N PRO A 19 8.29 0.90 1.78
CA PRO A 19 8.86 1.25 0.47
C PRO A 19 10.07 0.41 0.07
N GLN A 20 10.80 -0.18 1.03
CA GLN A 20 11.96 -1.02 0.76
C GLN A 20 11.63 -2.19 -0.18
N TYR A 21 10.43 -2.76 -0.05
CA TYR A 21 10.00 -3.91 -0.85
C TYR A 21 9.17 -3.53 -2.08
N ARG A 22 8.89 -2.24 -2.29
CA ARG A 22 7.92 -1.81 -3.31
C ARG A 22 8.30 -2.30 -4.71
N TYR A 23 9.57 -2.14 -5.10
CA TYR A 23 10.06 -2.56 -6.42
C TYR A 23 10.14 -4.08 -6.60
N GLU A 24 10.04 -4.87 -5.53
CA GLU A 24 10.05 -6.34 -5.64
C GLU A 24 8.71 -6.89 -6.15
N TRP A 25 7.60 -6.20 -5.88
CA TRP A 25 6.26 -6.70 -6.21
C TRP A 25 5.44 -5.77 -7.12
N GLU A 26 5.67 -4.46 -7.09
CA GLU A 26 4.91 -3.51 -7.90
C GLU A 26 5.53 -3.37 -9.30
N THR A 27 4.84 -3.85 -10.32
CA THR A 27 5.36 -3.94 -11.68
C THR A 27 5.02 -2.74 -12.55
N THR A 28 4.11 -1.87 -12.10
CA THR A 28 3.61 -0.72 -12.87
C THR A 28 4.37 0.58 -12.58
N LEU A 29 5.21 0.62 -11.55
CA LEU A 29 6.00 1.80 -11.19
C LEU A 29 7.14 2.06 -12.17
N GLU A 30 7.34 3.34 -12.46
CA GLU A 30 8.53 3.88 -13.12
C GLU A 30 9.48 4.46 -12.07
N THR A 31 8.96 5.35 -11.20
CA THR A 31 9.71 5.89 -10.07
C THR A 31 8.85 6.00 -8.81
N MET A 32 9.51 5.95 -7.65
CA MET A 32 8.92 6.19 -6.33
C MET A 32 9.88 7.03 -5.50
N ASN A 33 9.37 8.15 -4.98
CA ASN A 33 10.08 9.03 -4.06
C ASN A 33 9.32 9.08 -2.72
N ILE A 34 10.07 9.01 -1.62
CA ILE A 34 9.55 9.36 -0.29
C ILE A 34 9.61 10.89 -0.21
N VAL A 35 8.45 11.52 -0.20
CA VAL A 35 8.32 12.98 -0.10
C VAL A 35 8.54 13.41 1.36
N GLU A 36 7.93 12.68 2.30
CA GLU A 36 8.00 12.99 3.72
C GLU A 36 7.76 11.72 4.54
N ALA A 37 8.56 11.49 5.58
CA ALA A 37 8.33 10.46 6.58
C ALA A 37 7.74 11.11 7.85
N ILE A 38 6.41 11.17 7.93
CA ILE A 38 5.69 11.86 9.00
C ILE A 38 5.85 11.11 10.34
N SER A 39 5.75 9.78 10.30
CA SER A 39 5.91 8.89 11.45
C SER A 39 6.34 7.50 10.99
N SER A 40 6.57 6.58 11.93
CA SER A 40 6.91 5.19 11.61
C SER A 40 5.79 4.43 10.88
N ASP A 41 4.55 4.93 10.95
CA ASP A 41 3.36 4.34 10.35
C ASP A 41 2.71 5.22 9.27
N THR A 42 3.25 6.42 8.98
CA THR A 42 2.71 7.35 7.99
C THR A 42 3.82 7.95 7.11
N ILE A 43 3.72 7.75 5.80
CA ILE A 43 4.68 8.24 4.80
C ILE A 43 3.94 8.87 3.62
N VAL A 44 4.46 9.98 3.08
CA VAL A 44 3.99 10.59 1.83
C VAL A 44 4.84 10.11 0.66
N PHE A 45 4.18 9.63 -0.38
CA PHE A 45 4.81 9.13 -1.60
C PHE A 45 4.43 9.98 -2.80
N HIS A 46 5.42 10.23 -3.65
CA HIS A 46 5.21 10.61 -5.04
C HIS A 46 5.67 9.46 -5.94
N GLN A 47 4.79 9.01 -6.82
CA GLN A 47 5.03 7.87 -7.70
C GLN A 47 4.71 8.24 -9.13
N THR A 48 5.56 7.81 -10.06
CA THR A 48 5.25 7.84 -11.48
C THR A 48 5.06 6.41 -11.98
N PHE A 49 4.13 6.24 -12.91
CA PHE A 49 3.79 4.93 -13.47
C PHE A 49 4.34 4.79 -14.89
N LYS A 50 4.62 3.54 -15.30
CA LYS A 50 5.01 3.20 -16.67
C LYS A 50 3.96 3.73 -17.65
N ARG A 51 4.41 4.38 -18.71
CA ARG A 51 3.52 4.94 -19.72
C ARG A 51 2.92 3.83 -20.58
N ILE A 52 1.59 3.80 -20.67
CA ILE A 52 0.85 2.95 -21.60
C ILE A 52 0.40 3.81 -22.78
N TRP A 53 1.06 3.65 -23.92
CA TRP A 53 0.68 4.31 -25.17
C TRP A 53 -0.72 3.83 -25.62
N PRO A 54 -1.59 4.71 -26.15
CA PRO A 54 -1.37 6.10 -26.58
C PRO A 54 -1.49 7.15 -25.48
N ALA A 55 -1.84 6.76 -24.25
CA ALA A 55 -2.14 7.72 -23.21
C ALA A 55 -0.88 8.38 -22.61
N SER A 56 -1.11 9.55 -22.01
CA SER A 56 -0.12 10.29 -21.21
C SER A 56 0.42 9.46 -20.05
N GLN A 57 1.61 9.80 -19.56
CA GLN A 57 2.14 9.21 -18.33
C GLN A 57 1.29 9.66 -17.13
N ARG A 58 1.28 8.87 -16.05
CA ARG A 58 0.55 9.20 -14.82
C ARG A 58 1.49 9.29 -13.65
N ASP A 59 1.15 10.16 -12.71
CA ASP A 59 1.75 10.18 -11.38
C ASP A 59 0.67 10.17 -10.29
N ALA A 60 1.05 9.84 -9.06
CA ALA A 60 0.21 9.93 -7.88
C ALA A 60 1.01 10.53 -6.73
N LEU A 61 0.38 11.44 -5.99
CA LEU A 61 0.88 11.99 -4.74
C LEU A 61 -0.12 11.65 -3.65
N PHE A 62 0.30 10.87 -2.66
CA PHE A 62 -0.60 10.37 -1.63
C PHE A 62 0.15 10.14 -0.31
N TRP A 63 -0.56 10.26 0.81
CA TRP A 63 -0.09 9.70 2.07
C TRP A 63 -0.52 8.23 2.14
N SER A 64 0.34 7.42 2.75
CA SER A 64 0.10 6.03 3.09
C SER A 64 0.19 5.88 4.60
N HIS A 65 -0.76 5.18 5.21
CA HIS A 65 -0.83 5.00 6.65
C HIS A 65 -1.21 3.56 7.01
N VAL A 66 -0.42 2.93 7.87
CA VAL A 66 -0.66 1.56 8.35
C VAL A 66 -1.26 1.55 9.75
N ARG A 67 -2.33 0.79 9.97
CA ARG A 67 -2.98 0.68 11.28
C ARG A 67 -3.37 -0.74 11.64
N ALA A 68 -3.16 -1.07 12.91
CA ALA A 68 -3.79 -2.21 13.54
C ALA A 68 -5.22 -1.87 13.96
N ALA A 69 -6.09 -2.85 13.91
CA ALA A 69 -7.46 -2.80 14.39
C ALA A 69 -7.78 -4.09 15.18
N PRO A 70 -8.89 -4.12 15.93
CA PRO A 70 -9.29 -5.29 16.70
C PRO A 70 -9.44 -6.57 15.85
N GLN A 71 -9.46 -7.72 16.54
CA GLN A 71 -9.59 -9.04 15.92
C GLN A 71 -8.53 -9.33 14.84
N GLN A 72 -7.26 -9.01 15.14
CA GLN A 72 -6.11 -9.33 14.26
C GLN A 72 -6.26 -8.75 12.85
N THR A 73 -6.86 -7.56 12.80
CA THR A 73 -7.08 -6.82 11.57
C THR A 73 -5.97 -5.78 11.41
N TYR A 74 -5.44 -5.66 10.20
CA TYR A 74 -4.51 -4.60 9.81
C TYR A 74 -4.99 -3.97 8.52
N ALA A 75 -4.75 -2.67 8.36
CA ALA A 75 -5.06 -1.96 7.14
C ALA A 75 -3.93 -1.02 6.74
N VAL A 76 -3.72 -0.88 5.43
CA VAL A 76 -2.92 0.19 4.85
C VAL A 76 -3.83 1.02 3.97
N THR A 77 -3.95 2.30 4.29
CA THR A 77 -4.75 3.25 3.50
C THR A 77 -3.83 4.20 2.78
N ASN A 78 -4.05 4.35 1.47
CA ASN A 78 -3.39 5.32 0.61
C ASN A 78 -4.45 6.31 0.14
N HIS A 79 -4.21 7.60 0.35
CA HIS A 79 -5.14 8.64 -0.11
C HIS A 79 -4.39 9.85 -0.67
N SER A 80 -4.85 10.34 -1.80
CA SER A 80 -4.24 11.48 -2.48
C SER A 80 -4.15 12.72 -1.60
N THR A 81 -3.08 13.48 -1.80
CA THR A 81 -2.83 14.76 -1.16
C THR A 81 -2.21 15.75 -2.15
N THR A 82 -1.97 16.98 -1.72
CA THR A 82 -1.33 18.04 -2.50
C THR A 82 -0.04 18.49 -1.82
N ASN A 83 0.93 18.93 -2.63
CA ASN A 83 2.18 19.54 -2.18
C ASN A 83 2.65 20.51 -3.27
N ALA A 84 3.02 21.74 -2.89
CA ALA A 84 3.43 22.79 -3.82
C ALA A 84 4.74 22.46 -4.56
N GLU A 85 5.63 21.66 -3.96
CA GLU A 85 6.87 21.19 -4.59
C GLU A 85 6.62 20.06 -5.61
N TYR A 86 5.44 19.43 -5.56
CA TYR A 86 5.01 18.36 -6.46
C TYR A 86 3.69 18.72 -7.17
N PRO A 87 3.68 19.83 -7.95
CA PRO A 87 2.48 20.31 -8.62
C PRO A 87 1.90 19.24 -9.56
N SER A 88 0.57 19.19 -9.64
CA SER A 88 -0.12 18.26 -10.52
C SER A 88 -0.01 18.69 -11.98
N ASN A 89 -0.13 17.71 -12.89
CA ASN A 89 -0.26 17.93 -14.33
C ASN A 89 0.89 18.72 -14.96
N THR A 90 2.12 18.49 -14.49
CA THR A 90 3.32 19.09 -15.08
C THR A 90 3.68 18.43 -16.42
N GLY A 91 3.82 19.25 -17.46
CA GLY A 91 4.12 18.78 -18.81
C GLY A 91 3.01 17.86 -19.34
N ALA A 92 3.40 16.66 -19.79
CA ALA A 92 2.48 15.66 -20.33
C ALA A 92 2.06 14.58 -19.31
N CYS A 93 2.41 14.73 -18.03
CA CYS A 93 2.01 13.79 -16.98
C CYS A 93 0.65 14.16 -16.40
N ILE A 94 -0.23 13.20 -16.14
CA ILE A 94 -1.57 13.42 -15.56
C ILE A 94 -1.60 12.88 -14.13
N ARG A 95 -2.02 13.71 -13.17
CA ARG A 95 -2.15 13.34 -11.75
C ARG A 95 -3.37 12.48 -11.53
N LEU A 96 -3.15 11.28 -11.01
CA LEU A 96 -4.20 10.41 -10.49
C LEU A 96 -4.65 10.88 -9.11
N PHE A 97 -5.95 10.79 -8.87
CA PHE A 97 -6.54 10.87 -7.54
C PHE A 97 -6.89 9.45 -7.08
N VAL A 98 -6.30 9.02 -5.97
CA VAL A 98 -6.40 7.64 -5.49
C VAL A 98 -6.88 7.60 -4.05
N THR A 99 -7.78 6.66 -3.79
CA THR A 99 -8.13 6.18 -2.45
C THR A 99 -8.10 4.67 -2.50
N VAL A 100 -7.12 4.06 -1.83
CA VAL A 100 -6.90 2.61 -1.83
C VAL A 100 -6.77 2.15 -0.39
N CYS A 101 -7.37 1.02 -0.06
CA CYS A 101 -7.24 0.38 1.25
C CYS A 101 -6.96 -1.10 1.05
N LEU A 102 -5.85 -1.58 1.59
CA LEU A 102 -5.62 -3.01 1.78
C LEU A 102 -5.99 -3.34 3.23
N ALA A 103 -7.12 -4.02 3.43
CA ALA A 103 -7.55 -4.48 4.76
C ALA A 103 -7.43 -6.01 4.86
N CYS A 104 -6.70 -6.47 5.86
CA CYS A 104 -6.36 -7.86 6.08
C CYS A 104 -6.81 -8.31 7.48
N ARG A 105 -7.32 -9.53 7.60
CA ARG A 105 -7.64 -10.15 8.90
C ARG A 105 -7.06 -11.55 9.00
N THR A 106 -6.25 -11.79 10.03
CA THR A 106 -5.70 -13.12 10.35
C THR A 106 -6.70 -13.91 11.19
N ALA A 107 -6.88 -15.18 10.86
CA ALA A 107 -7.66 -16.12 11.67
C ALA A 107 -6.92 -17.46 11.79
N TRP A 108 -7.22 -18.19 12.86
CA TRP A 108 -6.75 -19.55 13.14
C TRP A 108 -7.84 -20.31 13.92
N PRO A 109 -7.75 -21.65 14.05
CA PRO A 109 -8.75 -22.43 14.79
C PRO A 109 -8.89 -21.99 16.25
N SER A 110 -10.13 -22.04 16.77
CA SER A 110 -10.40 -21.66 18.16
C SER A 110 -9.71 -22.64 19.14
N GLY A 111 -9.13 -22.11 20.20
CA GLY A 111 -8.40 -22.90 21.20
C GLY A 111 -6.96 -23.27 20.80
N GLU A 112 -6.53 -22.94 19.58
CA GLU A 112 -5.15 -23.12 19.14
C GLU A 112 -4.33 -21.82 19.24
N GLN A 113 -3.01 -21.98 19.34
CA GLN A 113 -2.06 -20.87 19.17
C GLN A 113 -1.76 -20.66 17.68
N PRO A 114 -1.56 -19.41 17.24
CA PRO A 114 -1.26 -19.13 15.84
C PRO A 114 0.17 -19.59 15.47
N THR A 115 0.27 -20.38 14.41
CA THR A 115 1.50 -20.84 13.76
C THR A 115 1.43 -20.58 12.26
N ARG A 116 2.55 -20.68 11.54
CA ARG A 116 2.51 -20.52 10.07
C ARG A 116 1.65 -21.60 9.38
N ASP A 117 1.50 -22.76 9.99
CA ASP A 117 0.75 -23.86 9.38
C ASP A 117 -0.77 -23.73 9.58
N ASN A 118 -1.22 -23.03 10.65
CA ASN A 118 -2.64 -22.95 11.00
C ASN A 118 -3.26 -21.54 10.84
N ILE A 119 -2.49 -20.51 10.48
CA ILE A 119 -3.05 -19.19 10.17
C ILE A 119 -3.50 -19.07 8.71
N SER A 120 -4.60 -18.34 8.52
CA SER A 120 -5.02 -17.85 7.21
C SER A 120 -5.45 -16.39 7.30
N THR A 121 -5.02 -15.58 6.35
CA THR A 121 -5.35 -14.15 6.26
C THR A 121 -6.34 -13.91 5.13
N SER A 122 -7.47 -13.31 5.46
CA SER A 122 -8.47 -12.86 4.49
C SER A 122 -8.17 -11.41 4.08
N ILE A 123 -8.28 -11.13 2.79
CA ILE A 123 -8.18 -9.78 2.21
C ILE A 123 -9.59 -9.31 1.85
N ALA A 124 -9.97 -8.14 2.36
CA ALA A 124 -11.26 -7.49 2.12
C ALA A 124 -11.21 -6.55 0.91
#